data_AF-A0A1F9HQT1-F1
#
_entry.id   AF-A0A1F9HQT1-F1
#
_cell.length_a   1.000
_cell.length_b   1.000
_cell.length_c   1.000
_cell.angle_alpha   90.00
_cell.angle_beta   90.00
_cell.angle_gamma   90.00
#
_symmetry.space_group_name_H-M   'P 1'
#
loop_
_entity.id
_entity.type
_entity.pdbx_description
1 polymer ?
#
loop_
_entity_poly.entity_id
_entity_poly.type
_entity_poly.pdbx_seq_one_letter_code
_entity_poly.pdbx_strand_id
1 'polypeptide(L)'
;MFGIGLPELIIIAIIALIVIGPQKLPEMAKAFGRAFVEFKKAAEEIKNSVKDAGIEKITEPLTKLSGEVKTPESSASSAIEKNQPNLSEQTKKDKGST
;
A
#
# COMPACT_ATOMS: atom_id res chain seq x y z
N MET A 1 -7.46 -20.02 -8.12
CA MET A 1 -7.34 -20.35 -9.55
C MET A 1 -6.91 -19.17 -10.43
N PHE A 2 -6.35 -18.09 -9.88
CA PHE A 2 -5.57 -17.12 -10.65
C PHE A 2 -4.46 -16.58 -9.73
N GLY A 3 -3.35 -17.31 -9.70
CA GLY A 3 -2.13 -16.86 -9.02
C GLY A 3 -1.34 -15.96 -9.96
N ILE A 4 -1.88 -14.77 -10.26
CA ILE A 4 -1.11 -13.76 -11.01
C ILE A 4 -0.05 -13.25 -10.06
N GLY A 5 1.17 -13.77 -10.21
CA GLY A 5 2.34 -13.28 -9.53
C GLY A 5 2.89 -12.04 -10.22
N LEU A 6 3.92 -11.49 -9.60
CA LEU A 6 4.73 -10.43 -10.19
C LEU A 6 5.26 -10.82 -11.59
N PRO A 7 5.74 -12.07 -11.84
CA PRO A 7 6.25 -12.46 -13.15
C PRO A 7 5.21 -12.38 -14.27
N GLU A 8 3.98 -12.87 -14.01
CA GLU A 8 2.89 -12.85 -14.98
C GLU A 8 2.46 -11.41 -15.29
N LEU A 9 2.43 -10.53 -14.28
CA LEU A 9 2.13 -9.11 -14.46
C LEU A 9 3.17 -8.42 -15.35
N ILE A 10 4.46 -8.73 -15.19
CA ILE A 10 5.54 -8.15 -16.01
C ILE A 10 5.40 -8.57 -17.47
N ILE A 11 5.04 -9.82 -17.75
CA ILE A 11 4.81 -10.30 -19.13
C ILE A 11 3.68 -9.50 -19.79
N ILE A 12 2.56 -9.32 -19.08
CA ILE A 12 1.43 -8.53 -19.59
C ILE A 12 1.84 -7.07 -19.80
N ALA A 13 2.62 -6.49 -18.87
CA ALA A 13 3.12 -5.13 -18.99
C ALA A 13 4.02 -4.98 -20.24
N ILE A 14 4.91 -5.92 -20.53
CA ILE A 14 5.75 -5.88 -21.74
C ILE A 14 4.89 -5.89 -23.00
N ILE A 15 3.88 -6.76 -23.09
CA ILE A 15 2.96 -6.80 -24.24
C ILE A 15 2.23 -5.47 -24.39
N ALA A 16 1.69 -4.93 -23.30
CA ALA A 16 1.03 -3.63 -23.30
C ALA A 16 1.97 -2.49 -23.71
N LEU A 17 3.24 -2.52 -23.27
CA LEU A 17 4.28 -1.56 -23.63
C LEU A 17 4.63 -1.63 -25.11
N ILE A 18 4.56 -2.79 -25.76
CA ILE A 18 4.78 -2.89 -27.21
C ILE A 18 3.61 -2.26 -27.97
N VAL A 19 2.37 -2.52 -27.53
CA VAL A 19 1.16 -2.01 -28.18
C VAL A 19 1.02 -0.50 -28.02
N ILE A 20 1.22 0.00 -26.80
CA ILE A 20 1.01 1.41 -26.45
C ILE A 20 2.30 2.22 -26.65
N GLY A 21 3.46 1.61 -26.42
CA GLY A 21 4.78 2.26 -26.41
C GLY A 21 5.24 2.61 -24.99
N PRO A 22 6.51 2.34 -24.61
CA PRO A 22 7.02 2.63 -23.27
C PRO A 22 7.08 4.12 -22.93
N GLN A 23 7.19 4.98 -23.95
CA GLN A 23 7.16 6.44 -23.78
C GLN A 23 5.74 6.98 -23.55
N LYS A 24 4.70 6.25 -23.99
CA LYS A 24 3.31 6.69 -23.90
C LYS A 24 2.70 6.44 -22.53
N LEU A 25 3.07 5.35 -21.84
CA LEU A 25 2.63 5.12 -20.46
C LEU A 25 2.97 6.27 -19.48
N PRO A 26 4.22 6.77 -19.39
CA PRO A 26 4.55 7.87 -18.48
C PRO A 26 3.90 9.20 -18.91
N GLU A 27 3.73 9.42 -20.22
CA GLU A 27 3.02 10.59 -20.75
C GLU A 27 1.54 10.58 -20.33
N MET A 28 0.85 9.46 -20.52
CA MET A 28 -0.53 9.26 -20.10
C MET A 28 -0.67 9.34 -18.57
N ALA A 29 0.23 8.70 -17.81
CA ALA A 29 0.22 8.74 -16.35
C ALA A 29 0.42 10.16 -15.81
N LYS A 30 1.27 10.99 -16.43
CA LYS A 30 1.41 12.40 -16.06
C LYS A 30 0.12 13.19 -16.31
N ALA A 31 -0.56 12.95 -17.42
CA ALA A 31 -1.83 13.61 -17.73
C ALA A 31 -2.94 13.19 -16.74
N PHE A 32 -3.12 11.88 -16.54
CA PHE A 32 -4.07 11.34 -15.57
C PHE A 32 -3.73 11.77 -14.13
N GLY A 33 -2.45 11.83 -13.77
CA GLY A 33 -2.00 12.26 -12.44
C GLY A 33 -2.37 13.72 -12.17
N ARG A 34 -2.19 14.62 -13.14
CA ARG A 34 -2.64 16.01 -13.02
C ARG A 34 -4.15 16.10 -12.87
N ALA A 35 -4.90 15.38 -13.72
CA ALA A 35 -6.36 15.33 -13.64
C ALA A 35 -6.84 14.80 -12.28
N PHE A 36 -6.19 13.78 -11.72
CA PHE A 36 -6.55 13.22 -10.42
C PHE A 36 -6.28 14.21 -9.28
N VAL A 37 -5.19 14.97 -9.36
CA VAL A 37 -4.87 16.04 -8.38
C VAL A 37 -5.89 17.17 -8.45
N GLU A 38 -6.25 17.61 -9.65
CA GLU A 38 -7.26 18.65 -9.85
C GLU A 38 -8.65 18.17 -9.41
N PHE A 39 -9.02 16.93 -9.75
CA PHE A 39 -10.25 16.30 -9.29
C PHE A 39 -10.31 16.21 -7.77
N LYS A 40 -9.21 15.80 -7.11
CA LYS A 40 -9.14 15.75 -5.64
C LYS A 40 -9.37 17.14 -5.02
N LYS A 41 -8.73 18.18 -5.57
CA LYS A 41 -8.91 19.57 -5.10
C LYS A 41 -10.36 20.03 -5.26
N ALA A 42 -10.96 19.81 -6.43
CA ALA A 42 -12.36 20.15 -6.68
C ALA A 42 -13.30 19.38 -5.75
N ALA A 43 -13.06 18.09 -5.53
CA ALA A 43 -13.83 17.28 -4.60
C ALA A 43 -13.72 17.78 -3.15
N GLU A 44 -12.53 18.25 -2.74
CA GLU A 44 -12.29 18.82 -1.41
C GLU A 44 -12.98 20.17 -1.23
N GLU A 45 -12.99 21.02 -2.25
CA GLU A 45 -13.71 22.30 -2.26
C GLU A 45 -15.23 22.09 -2.19
N ILE A 46 -15.77 21.11 -2.93
CA ILE A 46 -17.18 20.72 -2.85
C ILE A 46 -17.50 20.20 -1.45
N LYS A 47 -16.65 19.32 -0.89
CA LYS A 47 -16.83 18.79 0.46
C LYS A 47 -16.86 19.90 1.51
N ASN A 48 -15.98 20.89 1.39
CA ASN A 48 -15.94 22.04 2.30
C ASN A 48 -17.16 22.95 2.11
N SER A 49 -17.58 23.20 0.87
CA SER A 49 -18.78 23.98 0.57
C SER A 49 -20.06 23.33 1.11
N VAL A 50 -20.18 22.00 1.01
CA VAL A 50 -21.31 21.22 1.56
C VAL A 50 -21.29 21.21 3.09
N LYS A 51 -20.08 21.20 3.69
CA LYS A 51 -19.89 21.34 5.14
C LYS A 51 -20.36 22.72 5.63
N ASP A 52 -19.95 23.79 4.95
CA ASP A 52 -20.33 25.16 5.30
C ASP A 52 -21.82 25.44 5.11
N ALA A 53 -22.47 24.75 4.16
CA ALA A 53 -23.92 24.81 3.93
C ALA A 53 -24.76 24.05 5.00
N GLY A 54 -24.14 23.47 6.04
CA GLY A 54 -24.84 22.84 7.16
C GLY A 54 -25.46 21.48 6.86
N ILE A 55 -25.13 20.87 5.71
CA ILE A 55 -25.56 19.52 5.30
C ILE A 55 -24.74 18.42 6.02
N GLU A 56 -23.73 18.80 6.81
CA GLU A 56 -22.72 17.90 7.41
C GLU A 56 -23.28 16.85 8.39
N LYS A 57 -24.46 17.09 9.00
CA LYS A 57 -25.04 16.20 10.02
C LYS A 57 -25.40 14.79 9.51
N ILE A 58 -25.43 14.56 8.20
CA ILE A 58 -25.76 13.27 7.59
C ILE A 58 -24.50 12.51 7.12
N THR A 59 -23.36 13.20 6.94
CA THR A 59 -22.17 12.65 6.27
C THR A 59 -21.08 12.14 7.23
N GLU A 60 -21.07 12.64 8.47
CA GLU A 60 -20.18 12.15 9.54
C GLU A 60 -20.28 10.63 9.84
N PRO A 61 -21.47 9.99 9.92
CA PRO A 61 -21.54 8.56 10.20
C PRO A 61 -20.92 7.70 9.09
N LEU A 62 -20.96 8.16 7.82
CA LEU A 62 -20.47 7.40 6.66
C LEU A 62 -18.93 7.47 6.52
N THR A 63 -18.32 8.59 6.92
CA THR A 63 -16.86 8.76 6.83
C THR A 63 -16.11 7.96 7.90
N LYS A 64 -16.71 7.80 9.09
CA LYS A 64 -16.13 7.00 10.20
C LYS A 64 -16.14 5.49 9.94
N LEU A 65 -17.03 5.00 9.07
CA LEU A 65 -17.07 3.59 8.63
C LEU A 65 -15.99 3.25 7.59
N SER A 66 -15.50 4.24 6.82
CA SER A 66 -14.49 4.02 5.78
C SER A 66 -13.04 4.14 6.29
N GLY A 67 -12.84 4.62 7.52
CA GLY A 67 -11.51 4.87 8.11
C GLY A 67 -10.76 3.63 8.61
N GLU A 68 -11.35 2.43 8.52
CA GLU A 68 -10.70 1.18 8.95
C GLU A 68 -10.25 0.30 7.76
N VAL A 69 -9.73 0.92 6.70
CA VAL A 69 -8.87 0.21 5.74
C VAL A 69 -7.43 0.67 5.99
N LYS A 70 -6.81 0.02 6.97
CA LYS A 70 -5.40 0.13 7.31
C LYS A 70 -4.58 -0.20 6.07
N THR A 71 -3.87 0.77 5.49
CA THR A 71 -2.72 0.51 4.60
C THR A 71 -1.61 -0.16 5.44
N PRO A 72 -1.28 -1.43 5.19
CA PRO A 72 -0.18 -2.12 5.85
C PRO A 72 1.12 -1.86 5.07
N GLU A 73 1.67 -0.65 5.16
CA GLU A 73 2.97 -0.33 4.51
C GLU A 73 4.01 0.25 5.49
N SER A 74 3.78 0.17 6.80
CA SER A 74 4.79 0.47 7.83
C SER A 74 5.55 -0.78 8.33
N SER A 75 5.53 -1.89 7.57
CA SER A 75 6.16 -3.17 7.94
C SER A 75 7.17 -3.69 6.90
N ALA A 76 7.59 -2.84 5.94
CA ALA A 76 8.66 -3.17 4.98
C ALA A 76 10.07 -2.72 5.44
N SER A 77 10.20 -2.00 6.56
CA SER A 77 11.51 -1.52 7.05
C SER A 77 12.10 -2.36 8.20
N SER A 78 11.49 -3.49 8.59
CA SER A 78 11.91 -4.28 9.76
C SER A 78 12.34 -5.72 9.45
N ALA A 79 12.42 -6.13 8.17
CA ALA A 79 12.63 -7.53 7.81
C ALA A 79 14.03 -7.89 7.27
N ILE A 80 14.98 -6.96 7.21
CA ILE A 80 16.32 -7.25 6.66
C ILE A 80 17.42 -6.58 7.49
N GLU A 81 17.73 -7.12 8.67
CA GLU A 81 19.09 -7.17 9.27
C GLU A 81 19.09 -8.14 10.50
N LYS A 82 19.28 -9.45 10.24
CA LYS A 82 19.95 -10.50 11.06
C LYS A 82 19.60 -10.54 12.57
N ASN A 83 18.71 -11.41 13.06
CA ASN A 83 18.73 -12.88 13.13
C ASN A 83 20.02 -13.51 13.74
N GLN A 84 20.25 -13.28 15.05
CA GLN A 84 21.05 -14.20 15.89
C GLN A 84 20.23 -15.46 16.20
N PRO A 85 20.68 -16.66 15.82
CA PRO A 85 20.08 -17.91 16.29
C PRO A 85 20.64 -18.24 17.68
N ASN A 86 19.79 -18.25 18.70
CA ASN A 86 20.13 -18.83 20.00
C ASN A 86 19.34 -20.12 20.18
N LEU A 87 19.93 -21.23 19.74
CA LEU A 87 19.51 -22.56 20.15
C LEU A 87 20.68 -23.54 20.03
N SER A 88 21.50 -23.58 21.07
CA SER A 88 22.34 -24.75 21.36
C SER A 88 22.67 -24.80 22.85
N GLU A 89 22.21 -25.91 23.46
CA GLU A 89 22.89 -26.67 24.50
C GLU A 89 22.82 -26.18 25.95
N GLN A 90 21.71 -26.54 26.58
CA GLN A 90 21.76 -27.15 27.92
C GLN A 90 22.66 -28.41 27.88
N THR A 91 23.93 -28.26 28.28
CA THR A 91 24.72 -29.40 28.77
C THR A 91 24.66 -29.42 30.29
N LYS A 92 23.79 -30.30 30.75
CA LYS A 92 23.89 -31.06 32.00
C LYS A 92 25.33 -31.52 32.25
N LYS A 93 25.97 -31.06 33.33
CA LYS A 93 27.08 -31.79 33.95
C LYS A 93 27.09 -31.61 35.46
N ASP A 94 26.11 -32.28 36.06
CA ASP A 94 26.25 -32.88 37.38
C ASP A 94 27.24 -34.05 37.28
N LYS A 95 28.37 -33.98 38.00
CA LYS A 95 29.12 -35.13 38.55
C LYS A 95 30.34 -34.69 39.39
N GLY A 96 30.24 -34.95 40.70
CA GLY A 96 31.33 -35.20 41.67
C GLY A 96 32.15 -33.98 42.13
N SER A 97 32.37 -33.67 43.41
CA SER A 97 32.43 -34.50 44.62
C SER A 97 33.14 -35.83 44.39
N THR A 98 34.45 -35.78 44.15
CA THR A 98 35.55 -36.27 45.01
C THR A 98 36.86 -35.94 44.30
#